data_AF-A0AAD8X299-F1
#
_entry.id   AF-A0AAD8X299-F1
#
_cell.length_a   1.000
_cell.length_b   1.000
_cell.length_c   1.000
_cell.angle_alpha   90.00
_cell.angle_beta   90.00
_cell.angle_gamma   90.00
#
_symmetry.space_group_name_H-M   'P 1'
#
loop_
_entity.id
_entity.type
_entity.pdbx_description
1 polymer ?
#
loop_
_entity_poly.entity_id
_entity_poly.type
_entity_poly.pdbx_seq_one_letter_code
_entity_poly.pdbx_strand_id
1 'polypeptide(L)'
;MQFLLQGRAGEHADALQRYRQNAEFFVCSCIGKGAVNVPRTPGGVMYHQRWNNLQFVTSASFLLTVYADYATVTGRGAVRCPAGAAQPFEILAFVKSQVNYILGDNPRGTSYMVGYGLNYPRQVHHRGASIVSIKTDPSFVNCQEGYSSWYGKQAGNPNLLEGAIVGGPDEYDDFADERNNYEQTEAATYNSAPLLGVLARLAGACGGLDEYHQSVPEVALSNANHTLRPSHRHRHASEHLEIEQNVTRTWASKRRTYNRYSVTVTNRSRKTVRGLHLGISDLNGRLWGLDKARYGYVPQKWLPALRPGRSLRFGYVQPGPPANVWVTGYKLV
;
A
#
# COMPACT_ATOMS: atom_id res chain seq x y z
N MET A 1 -20.27 -17.21 -17.43
CA MET A 1 -20.82 -17.44 -16.06
C MET A 1 -22.32 -17.13 -15.96
N GLN A 2 -22.84 -16.11 -16.67
CA GLN A 2 -24.28 -15.78 -16.71
C GLN A 2 -25.17 -16.89 -17.31
N PHE A 3 -24.75 -17.53 -18.41
CA PHE A 3 -25.46 -18.68 -19.01
C PHE A 3 -25.62 -19.87 -18.05
N LEU A 4 -24.59 -20.14 -17.24
CA LEU A 4 -24.62 -21.19 -16.20
C LEU A 4 -25.66 -20.89 -15.11
N LEU A 5 -25.80 -19.61 -14.74
CA LEU A 5 -26.79 -19.20 -13.73
C LEU A 5 -28.22 -19.23 -14.23
N GLN A 6 -28.43 -18.92 -15.51
CA GLN A 6 -29.75 -18.91 -16.11
C GLN A 6 -30.25 -20.32 -16.48
N GLY A 7 -29.49 -21.37 -16.19
CA GLY A 7 -29.81 -22.74 -16.64
C GLY A 7 -29.69 -22.92 -18.14
N ARG A 8 -29.07 -21.96 -18.85
CA ARG A 8 -28.96 -21.91 -20.32
C ARG A 8 -27.62 -22.44 -20.83
N ALA A 9 -26.88 -23.16 -20.00
CA ALA A 9 -25.54 -23.63 -20.34
C ALA A 9 -25.53 -24.87 -21.25
N GLY A 10 -26.65 -25.61 -21.33
CA GLY A 10 -26.77 -26.80 -22.18
C GLY A 10 -25.61 -27.78 -21.98
N GLU A 11 -25.05 -28.25 -23.08
CA GLU A 11 -23.90 -29.16 -23.11
C GLU A 11 -22.60 -28.57 -22.51
N HIS A 12 -22.51 -27.24 -22.37
CA HIS A 12 -21.32 -26.58 -21.82
C HIS A 12 -21.37 -26.36 -20.30
N ALA A 13 -22.41 -26.85 -19.61
CA ALA A 13 -22.60 -26.66 -18.17
C ALA A 13 -21.38 -27.08 -17.35
N ASP A 14 -20.81 -28.25 -17.63
CA ASP A 14 -19.66 -28.79 -16.90
C ASP A 14 -18.38 -27.95 -17.10
N ALA A 15 -18.17 -27.45 -18.33
CA ALA A 15 -17.05 -26.55 -18.62
C ALA A 15 -17.21 -25.22 -17.89
N LEU A 16 -18.41 -24.61 -17.94
CA LEU A 16 -18.71 -23.36 -17.26
C LEU A 16 -18.63 -23.50 -15.73
N GLN A 17 -19.00 -24.65 -15.18
CA GLN A 17 -18.88 -24.94 -13.75
C GLN A 17 -17.41 -25.04 -13.33
N ARG A 18 -16.53 -25.64 -14.14
CA ARG A 18 -15.08 -25.67 -13.89
C ARG A 18 -14.45 -24.27 -13.94
N TYR A 19 -14.82 -23.43 -14.92
CA TYR A 19 -14.36 -22.04 -14.95
C TYR A 19 -14.78 -21.26 -13.69
N ARG A 20 -16.02 -21.49 -13.23
CA ARG A 20 -16.50 -20.93 -11.96
C ARG A 20 -15.64 -21.38 -10.78
N GLN A 21 -15.38 -22.68 -10.64
CA GLN A 21 -14.56 -23.21 -9.55
C GLN A 21 -13.16 -22.61 -9.53
N ASN A 22 -12.53 -22.45 -10.71
CA ASN A 22 -11.23 -21.80 -10.83
C ASN A 22 -11.26 -20.32 -10.44
N ALA A 23 -12.31 -19.59 -10.82
CA ALA A 23 -12.49 -18.19 -10.42
C ALA A 23 -12.71 -18.06 -8.91
N GLU A 24 -13.54 -18.92 -8.30
CA GLU A 24 -13.77 -18.93 -6.85
C GLU A 24 -12.49 -19.32 -6.09
N PHE A 25 -11.73 -20.30 -6.59
CA PHE A 25 -10.42 -20.65 -6.04
C PHE A 25 -9.45 -19.46 -6.06
N PHE A 26 -9.38 -18.75 -7.20
CA PHE A 26 -8.55 -17.56 -7.34
C PHE A 26 -8.94 -16.46 -6.35
N VAL A 27 -10.25 -16.14 -6.26
CA VAL A 27 -10.80 -15.17 -5.31
C VAL A 27 -10.39 -15.51 -3.88
N CYS A 28 -10.65 -16.76 -3.46
CA CYS A 28 -10.33 -17.24 -2.13
C CYS A 28 -8.84 -17.13 -1.82
N SER A 29 -7.99 -17.50 -2.79
CA SER A 29 -6.53 -17.47 -2.65
C SER A 29 -5.98 -16.05 -2.48
N CYS A 30 -6.51 -15.08 -3.23
CA CYS A 30 -6.09 -13.67 -3.13
C CYS A 30 -6.49 -13.03 -1.80
N ILE A 31 -7.74 -13.22 -1.36
CA ILE A 31 -8.24 -12.61 -0.12
C ILE A 31 -7.75 -13.32 1.14
N GLY A 32 -7.05 -14.45 1.02
CA GLY A 32 -6.46 -15.17 2.14
C GLY A 32 -7.42 -16.14 2.83
N LYS A 33 -8.47 -16.58 2.13
CA LYS A 33 -9.44 -17.57 2.61
C LYS A 33 -9.33 -18.93 1.89
N GLY A 34 -8.36 -19.08 0.99
CA GLY A 34 -8.11 -20.28 0.19
C GLY A 34 -7.31 -21.35 0.93
N ALA A 35 -7.23 -22.54 0.31
CA ALA A 35 -6.37 -23.63 0.76
C ALA A 35 -4.87 -23.32 0.54
N VAL A 36 -4.57 -22.62 -0.56
CA VAL A 36 -3.27 -22.02 -0.85
C VAL A 36 -3.52 -20.54 -1.07
N ASN A 37 -2.85 -19.68 -0.30
CA ASN A 37 -3.08 -18.24 -0.36
C ASN A 37 -1.92 -17.53 -1.04
N VAL A 38 -2.21 -16.44 -1.73
CA VAL A 38 -1.17 -15.58 -2.31
C VAL A 38 -0.35 -14.98 -1.15
N PRO A 39 0.99 -15.12 -1.17
CA PRO A 39 1.84 -14.50 -0.15
C PRO A 39 1.61 -12.99 -0.07
N ARG A 40 1.89 -12.42 1.10
CA ARG A 40 1.80 -10.98 1.32
C ARG A 40 3.07 -10.47 1.94
N THR A 41 3.45 -9.25 1.57
CA THR A 41 4.46 -8.52 2.32
C THR A 41 3.95 -8.24 3.75
N PRO A 42 4.85 -7.91 4.70
CA PRO A 42 4.45 -7.40 6.02
C PRO A 42 3.43 -6.25 5.92
N GLY A 43 3.61 -5.37 4.94
CA GLY A 43 2.77 -4.22 4.66
C GLY A 43 1.40 -4.54 4.07
N GLY A 44 1.20 -5.76 3.57
CA GLY A 44 -0.12 -6.30 3.19
C GLY A 44 -0.45 -6.29 1.71
N VAL A 45 0.48 -5.88 0.84
CA VAL A 45 0.30 -6.07 -0.60
C VAL A 45 0.52 -7.54 -0.96
N MET A 46 -0.26 -8.05 -1.92
CA MET A 46 -0.01 -9.35 -2.52
C MET A 46 1.40 -9.39 -3.12
N TYR A 47 2.11 -10.49 -2.91
CA TYR A 47 3.45 -10.69 -3.42
C TYR A 47 3.53 -12.01 -4.18
N HIS A 48 3.73 -11.90 -5.49
CA HIS A 48 3.84 -13.05 -6.39
C HIS A 48 5.29 -13.31 -6.79
N GLN A 49 6.03 -12.26 -7.16
CA GLN A 49 7.40 -12.39 -7.63
C GLN A 49 8.21 -11.10 -7.42
N ARG A 50 9.53 -11.23 -7.54
CA ARG A 50 10.48 -10.12 -7.36
C ARG A 50 10.38 -9.02 -8.40
N TRP A 51 10.32 -9.38 -9.68
CA TRP A 51 10.32 -8.38 -10.75
C TRP A 51 8.90 -7.90 -11.03
N ASN A 52 8.69 -6.60 -10.85
CA ASN A 52 7.49 -5.88 -11.27
C ASN A 52 6.23 -6.51 -10.67
N ASN A 53 6.24 -6.70 -9.34
CA ASN A 53 5.18 -7.39 -8.61
C ASN A 53 3.81 -6.70 -8.77
N LEU A 54 3.79 -5.37 -8.86
CA LEU A 54 2.52 -4.62 -8.93
C LEU A 54 1.69 -4.94 -10.18
N GLN A 55 2.26 -5.50 -11.26
CA GLN A 55 1.47 -6.02 -12.38
C GLN A 55 0.47 -7.11 -11.96
N PHE A 56 0.87 -7.99 -11.04
CA PHE A 56 0.01 -9.06 -10.53
C PHE A 56 -1.02 -8.50 -9.56
N VAL A 57 -0.62 -7.51 -8.77
CA VAL A 57 -1.49 -6.86 -7.80
C VAL A 57 -2.62 -6.11 -8.52
N THR A 58 -2.31 -5.32 -9.54
CA THR A 58 -3.33 -4.56 -10.28
C THR A 58 -4.22 -5.47 -11.12
N SER A 59 -3.64 -6.48 -11.78
CA SER A 59 -4.41 -7.48 -12.55
C SER A 59 -5.34 -8.31 -11.68
N ALA A 60 -4.84 -8.82 -10.54
CA ALA A 60 -5.67 -9.56 -9.58
C ALA A 60 -6.76 -8.66 -9.00
N SER A 61 -6.43 -7.42 -8.64
CA SER A 61 -7.41 -6.44 -8.12
C SER A 61 -8.54 -6.21 -9.13
N PHE A 62 -8.22 -6.07 -10.41
CA PHE A 62 -9.23 -5.95 -11.47
C PHE A 62 -10.15 -7.16 -11.54
N LEU A 63 -9.61 -8.38 -11.57
CA LEU A 63 -10.41 -9.60 -11.61
C LEU A 63 -11.29 -9.78 -10.37
N LEU A 64 -10.76 -9.45 -9.19
CA LEU A 64 -11.52 -9.48 -7.93
C LEU A 64 -12.67 -8.47 -7.93
N THR A 65 -12.43 -7.25 -8.43
CA THR A 65 -13.48 -6.24 -8.60
C THR A 65 -14.59 -6.73 -9.52
N VAL A 66 -14.23 -7.23 -10.70
CA VAL A 66 -15.20 -7.76 -11.67
C VAL A 66 -16.00 -8.91 -11.05
N TYR A 67 -15.33 -9.81 -10.32
CA TYR A 67 -16.00 -10.93 -9.67
C TYR A 67 -16.96 -10.47 -8.57
N ALA A 68 -16.56 -9.51 -7.72
CA ALA A 68 -17.40 -8.99 -6.66
C ALA A 68 -18.66 -8.31 -7.21
N ASP A 69 -18.52 -7.50 -8.27
CA ASP A 69 -19.64 -6.88 -8.95
C ASP A 69 -20.56 -7.93 -9.57
N TYR A 70 -19.99 -8.93 -10.25
CA TYR A 70 -20.74 -10.03 -10.80
C TYR A 70 -21.55 -10.79 -9.73
N ALA A 71 -20.93 -11.13 -8.59
CA ALA A 71 -21.58 -11.82 -7.49
C ALA A 71 -22.71 -10.99 -6.88
N THR A 72 -22.54 -9.66 -6.83
CA THR A 72 -23.53 -8.70 -6.33
C THR A 72 -24.73 -8.61 -7.27
N VAL A 73 -24.50 -8.32 -8.56
CA VAL A 73 -25.55 -8.13 -9.58
C VAL A 73 -26.37 -9.39 -9.80
N THR A 74 -25.74 -10.56 -9.68
CA THR A 74 -26.43 -11.84 -9.89
C THR A 74 -27.10 -12.41 -8.63
N GLY A 75 -26.99 -11.71 -7.49
CA GLY A 75 -27.57 -12.18 -6.22
C GLY A 75 -26.98 -13.51 -5.72
N ARG A 76 -25.78 -13.89 -6.20
CA ARG A 76 -25.14 -15.17 -5.85
C ARG A 76 -24.68 -15.25 -4.40
N GLY A 77 -24.53 -14.10 -3.75
CA GLY A 77 -24.04 -14.00 -2.39
C GLY A 77 -22.56 -14.36 -2.28
N ALA A 78 -22.19 -14.97 -1.16
CA ALA A 78 -20.80 -15.22 -0.80
C ALA A 78 -20.13 -16.34 -1.61
N VAL A 79 -18.84 -16.17 -1.92
CA VAL A 79 -17.98 -17.25 -2.41
C VAL A 79 -17.66 -18.18 -1.25
N ARG A 80 -17.81 -19.49 -1.44
CA ARG A 80 -17.48 -20.49 -0.43
C ARG A 80 -15.98 -20.76 -0.47
N CYS A 81 -15.25 -20.24 0.51
CA CYS A 81 -13.82 -20.51 0.66
C CYS A 81 -13.54 -21.47 1.82
N PRO A 82 -12.42 -22.21 1.78
CA PRO A 82 -12.01 -23.11 2.86
C PRO A 82 -11.98 -22.47 4.26
N ALA A 83 -11.49 -21.23 4.38
CA ALA A 83 -11.40 -20.53 5.67
C ALA A 83 -12.63 -19.64 5.98
N GLY A 84 -13.78 -19.93 5.38
CA GLY A 84 -15.03 -19.20 5.58
C GLY A 84 -15.52 -18.47 4.34
N ALA A 85 -16.81 -18.13 4.31
CA ALA A 85 -17.42 -17.47 3.16
C ALA A 85 -16.81 -16.08 2.91
N ALA A 86 -16.66 -15.71 1.64
CA ALA A 86 -16.17 -14.41 1.21
C ALA A 86 -17.30 -13.62 0.54
N GLN A 87 -17.75 -12.57 1.23
CA GLN A 87 -18.81 -11.71 0.73
C GLN A 87 -18.27 -10.76 -0.34
N PRO A 88 -19.08 -10.36 -1.34
CA PRO A 88 -18.65 -9.39 -2.35
C PRO A 88 -18.04 -8.10 -1.77
N PHE A 89 -18.60 -7.59 -0.67
CA PHE A 89 -18.07 -6.40 0.01
C PHE A 89 -16.69 -6.66 0.64
N GLU A 90 -16.41 -7.86 1.17
CA GLU A 90 -15.10 -8.21 1.71
C GLU A 90 -14.05 -8.28 0.58
N ILE A 91 -14.45 -8.79 -0.59
CA ILE A 91 -13.59 -8.83 -1.77
C ILE A 91 -13.24 -7.41 -2.23
N LEU A 92 -14.24 -6.51 -2.32
CA LEU A 92 -14.00 -5.09 -2.66
C LEU A 92 -13.19 -4.35 -1.60
N ALA A 93 -13.42 -4.61 -0.32
CA ALA A 93 -12.61 -4.05 0.76
C ALA A 93 -11.14 -4.50 0.66
N PHE A 94 -10.90 -5.76 0.31
CA PHE A 94 -9.56 -6.25 0.03
C PHE A 94 -8.95 -5.55 -1.19
N VAL A 95 -9.68 -5.41 -2.30
CA VAL A 95 -9.19 -4.64 -3.46
C VAL A 95 -8.82 -3.21 -3.08
N LYS A 96 -9.69 -2.51 -2.34
CA LYS A 96 -9.42 -1.15 -1.85
C LYS A 96 -8.14 -1.10 -1.01
N SER A 97 -7.84 -2.13 -0.21
CA SER A 97 -6.57 -2.20 0.53
C SER A 97 -5.35 -2.27 -0.39
N GLN A 98 -5.42 -3.00 -1.50
CA GLN A 98 -4.33 -3.10 -2.48
C GLN A 98 -4.14 -1.77 -3.23
N VAL A 99 -5.24 -1.11 -3.60
CA VAL A 99 -5.21 0.23 -4.21
C VAL A 99 -4.62 1.25 -3.24
N ASN A 100 -5.09 1.29 -1.99
CA ASN A 100 -4.57 2.18 -0.96
C ASN A 100 -3.07 1.95 -0.75
N TYR A 101 -2.62 0.69 -0.71
CA TYR A 101 -1.20 0.36 -0.63
C TYR A 101 -0.41 0.97 -1.79
N ILE A 102 -0.88 0.81 -3.03
CA ILE A 102 -0.27 1.39 -4.24
C ILE A 102 -0.22 2.92 -4.13
N LEU A 103 -1.25 3.55 -3.58
CA LEU A 103 -1.37 5.01 -3.47
C LEU A 103 -0.70 5.63 -2.23
N GLY A 104 -0.07 4.81 -1.37
CA GLY A 104 0.78 5.30 -0.28
C GLY A 104 0.43 4.80 1.11
N ASP A 105 -0.62 4.00 1.31
CA ASP A 105 -0.92 3.34 2.57
C ASP A 105 -0.06 2.08 2.78
N ASN A 106 1.25 2.29 2.81
CA ASN A 106 2.28 1.28 2.96
C ASN A 106 3.33 1.72 3.99
N PRO A 107 4.23 0.84 4.46
CA PRO A 107 5.15 1.17 5.55
C PRO A 107 6.03 2.39 5.26
N ARG A 108 6.27 2.67 3.98
CA ARG A 108 7.11 3.76 3.50
C ARG A 108 6.36 5.08 3.32
N GLY A 109 5.02 5.08 3.34
CA GLY A 109 4.22 6.24 3.00
C GLY A 109 4.49 6.74 1.58
N THR A 110 4.86 5.84 0.65
CA THR A 110 5.26 6.17 -0.72
C THR A 110 4.19 5.72 -1.70
N SER A 111 3.64 6.62 -2.49
CA SER A 111 2.82 6.24 -3.64
C SER A 111 3.70 5.58 -4.69
N TYR A 112 3.32 4.38 -5.15
CA TYR A 112 3.91 3.71 -6.31
C TYR A 112 3.28 4.14 -7.64
N MET A 113 2.29 5.04 -7.59
CA MET A 113 1.81 5.80 -8.75
C MET A 113 2.56 7.13 -8.83
N VAL A 114 3.32 7.30 -9.91
CA VAL A 114 4.16 8.47 -10.18
C VAL A 114 3.28 9.72 -10.32
N GLY A 115 3.65 10.79 -9.62
CA GLY A 115 2.89 12.05 -9.62
C GLY A 115 1.75 12.11 -8.59
N TYR A 116 1.36 10.98 -7.99
CA TYR A 116 0.29 10.94 -7.00
C TYR A 116 0.84 11.04 -5.57
N GLY A 117 0.18 11.83 -4.72
CA GLY A 117 0.56 12.01 -3.32
C GLY A 117 1.81 12.87 -3.10
N LEU A 118 2.27 12.95 -1.85
CA LEU A 118 3.42 13.79 -1.47
C LEU A 118 4.77 13.12 -1.73
N ASN A 119 4.80 11.78 -1.77
CA ASN A 119 6.01 10.98 -1.92
C ASN A 119 5.78 9.90 -2.99
N TYR A 120 6.60 9.89 -4.04
CA TYR A 120 6.51 8.95 -5.16
C TYR A 120 7.87 8.81 -5.88
N PRO A 121 8.10 7.70 -6.61
CA PRO A 121 9.34 7.46 -7.36
C PRO A 121 9.67 8.60 -8.33
N ARG A 122 10.92 9.05 -8.30
CA ARG A 122 11.48 10.09 -9.16
C ARG A 122 12.48 9.54 -10.18
N GLN A 123 12.99 8.32 -9.98
CA GLN A 123 13.96 7.68 -10.87
C GLN A 123 13.37 6.44 -11.54
N VAL A 124 12.19 6.58 -12.16
CA VAL A 124 11.51 5.51 -12.91
C VAL A 124 12.40 5.00 -14.04
N HIS A 125 12.48 3.68 -14.23
CA HIS A 125 13.17 3.06 -15.36
C HIS A 125 12.39 3.29 -16.66
N HIS A 126 12.47 4.50 -17.23
CA HIS A 126 11.76 4.85 -18.45
C HIS A 126 12.55 5.87 -19.27
N ARG A 127 12.99 5.49 -20.48
CA ARG A 127 13.89 6.29 -21.33
C ARG A 127 13.36 7.70 -21.61
N GLY A 128 12.10 7.79 -22.05
CA GLY A 128 11.45 9.08 -22.31
C GLY A 128 11.20 9.92 -21.06
N ALA A 129 11.25 9.32 -19.86
CA ALA A 129 11.17 10.06 -18.62
C ALA A 129 12.55 10.58 -18.19
N SER A 130 13.58 9.75 -18.37
CA SER A 130 14.94 10.01 -17.91
C SER A 130 15.76 10.95 -18.79
N ILE A 131 15.50 10.99 -20.10
CA ILE A 131 16.21 11.85 -21.06
C ILE A 131 15.49 13.20 -21.14
N VAL A 132 16.24 14.31 -21.19
CA VAL A 132 15.65 15.66 -21.32
C VAL A 132 14.67 15.75 -22.49
N SER A 133 13.59 16.50 -22.30
CA SER A 133 12.63 16.78 -23.36
C SER A 133 13.27 17.60 -24.48
N ILE A 134 12.94 17.25 -25.74
CA ILE A 134 13.31 18.03 -26.93
C ILE A 134 12.83 19.50 -26.87
N LYS A 135 11.80 19.78 -26.08
CA LYS A 135 11.28 21.15 -25.86
C LYS A 135 12.20 21.97 -24.94
N THR A 136 13.00 21.32 -24.11
CA THR A 136 13.95 21.96 -23.18
C THR A 136 15.34 22.01 -23.77
N ASP A 137 15.78 20.91 -24.38
CA ASP A 137 17.06 20.81 -25.08
C ASP A 137 16.83 20.01 -26.37
N PRO A 138 16.93 20.65 -27.56
CA PRO A 138 16.67 20.00 -28.84
C PRO A 138 17.86 19.16 -29.34
N SER A 139 18.98 19.10 -28.60
CA SER A 139 20.12 18.28 -29.00
C SER A 139 19.73 16.80 -29.11
N PHE A 140 20.22 16.16 -30.17
CA PHE A 140 19.96 14.75 -30.39
C PHE A 140 20.73 13.91 -29.37
N VAL A 141 20.02 13.06 -28.63
CA VAL A 141 20.61 12.08 -27.71
C VAL A 141 20.58 10.71 -28.38
N ASN A 142 21.73 10.21 -28.78
CA ASN A 142 21.83 8.87 -29.37
C ASN A 142 21.72 7.76 -28.29
N CYS A 143 21.64 6.49 -28.70
CA CYS A 143 21.49 5.37 -27.75
C CYS A 143 22.66 5.25 -26.76
N GLN A 144 23.90 5.49 -27.22
CA GLN A 144 25.09 5.39 -26.39
C GLN A 144 25.10 6.50 -25.35
N GLU A 145 24.78 7.73 -25.73
CA GLU A 145 24.63 8.88 -24.83
C GLU A 145 23.46 8.71 -23.86
N GLY A 146 22.34 8.16 -24.33
CA GLY A 146 21.21 7.76 -23.49
C GLY A 146 21.66 6.86 -22.34
N TYR A 147 22.54 5.90 -22.63
CA TYR A 147 23.10 5.01 -21.63
C TYR A 147 24.17 5.68 -20.76
N SER A 148 25.17 6.33 -21.34
CA SER A 148 26.31 6.88 -20.60
C SER A 148 25.96 8.13 -19.78
N SER A 149 25.05 8.98 -20.27
CA SER A 149 24.75 10.28 -19.67
C SER A 149 23.44 10.31 -18.88
N TRP A 150 22.46 9.48 -19.24
CA TRP A 150 21.11 9.54 -18.66
C TRP A 150 20.75 8.35 -17.79
N TYR A 151 21.07 7.12 -18.21
CA TYR A 151 20.67 5.91 -17.47
C TYR A 151 21.22 5.86 -16.04
N GLY A 152 22.51 6.16 -15.84
CA GLY A 152 23.17 6.15 -14.51
C GLY A 152 23.00 7.43 -13.69
N LYS A 153 22.34 8.47 -14.23
CA LYS A 153 22.26 9.80 -13.61
C LYS A 153 21.41 9.75 -12.33
N GLN A 154 22.00 10.11 -11.19
CA GLN A 154 21.33 10.05 -9.87
C GLN A 154 20.25 11.11 -9.65
N ALA A 155 20.12 12.07 -10.58
CA ALA A 155 19.04 13.05 -10.54
C ALA A 155 17.71 12.39 -10.89
N GLY A 156 16.62 12.95 -10.35
CA GLY A 156 15.27 12.59 -10.77
C GLY A 156 15.06 12.77 -12.27
N ASN A 157 14.13 12.01 -12.82
CA ASN A 157 13.74 12.06 -14.22
C ASN A 157 13.27 13.49 -14.59
N PRO A 158 13.82 14.10 -15.66
CA PRO A 158 13.43 15.44 -16.09
C PRO A 158 11.97 15.54 -16.55
N ASN A 159 11.40 14.44 -17.06
CA ASN A 159 9.99 14.39 -17.45
C ASN A 159 9.23 13.50 -16.48
N LEU A 160 8.17 14.04 -15.87
CA LEU A 160 7.30 13.30 -14.96
C LEU A 160 6.43 12.32 -15.76
N LEU A 161 6.57 11.03 -15.47
CA LEU A 161 5.74 9.98 -16.06
C LEU A 161 4.43 9.83 -15.25
N GLU A 162 3.61 10.88 -15.25
CA GLU A 162 2.43 10.99 -14.40
C GLU A 162 1.43 9.84 -14.60
N GLY A 163 0.92 9.29 -13.50
CA GLY A 163 -0.03 8.18 -13.49
C GLY A 163 0.59 6.80 -13.72
N ALA A 164 1.89 6.71 -14.02
CA ALA A 164 2.54 5.42 -14.18
C ALA A 164 2.68 4.68 -12.86
N ILE A 165 2.42 3.38 -12.89
CA ILE A 165 2.64 2.49 -11.74
C ILE A 165 3.96 1.76 -11.95
N VAL A 166 4.88 1.95 -11.01
CA VAL A 166 6.17 1.25 -11.02
C VAL A 166 6.02 -0.22 -10.60
N GLY A 167 7.08 -1.00 -10.69
CA GLY A 167 7.10 -2.40 -10.27
C GLY A 167 6.80 -2.64 -8.79
N GLY A 168 7.09 -1.65 -7.95
CA GLY A 168 6.76 -1.64 -6.54
C GLY A 168 7.80 -2.35 -5.66
N PRO A 169 7.45 -2.63 -4.40
CA PRO A 169 8.42 -3.06 -3.40
C PRO A 169 8.80 -4.55 -3.53
N ASP A 170 9.87 -4.93 -2.83
CA ASP A 170 10.22 -6.31 -2.57
C ASP A 170 9.29 -7.00 -1.55
N GLU A 171 9.60 -8.24 -1.21
CA GLU A 171 8.81 -9.07 -0.28
C GLU A 171 8.75 -8.52 1.16
N TYR A 172 9.60 -7.55 1.49
CA TYR A 172 9.70 -6.89 2.80
C TYR A 172 9.21 -5.45 2.79
N ASP A 173 8.47 -5.02 1.75
CA ASP A 173 7.98 -3.66 1.56
C ASP A 173 9.07 -2.62 1.25
N ASP A 174 10.28 -3.06 0.89
CA ASP A 174 11.37 -2.15 0.55
C ASP A 174 11.39 -1.78 -0.91
N PHE A 175 11.75 -0.52 -1.14
CA PHE A 175 11.77 0.07 -2.47
C PHE A 175 12.97 1.01 -2.60
N ALA A 176 13.82 0.75 -3.57
CA ALA A 176 14.92 1.64 -3.95
C ALA A 176 14.54 2.38 -5.23
N ASP A 177 14.35 3.70 -5.11
CA ASP A 177 14.03 4.61 -6.22
C ASP A 177 15.29 4.91 -7.05
N GLU A 178 15.75 3.88 -7.75
CA GLU A 178 16.96 3.87 -8.55
C GLU A 178 16.64 3.39 -9.97
N ARG A 179 16.98 4.19 -10.98
CA ARG A 179 16.62 3.91 -12.38
C ARG A 179 17.18 2.59 -12.90
N ASN A 180 18.30 2.13 -12.38
CA ASN A 180 18.90 0.85 -12.73
C ASN A 180 18.27 -0.34 -11.98
N ASN A 181 17.50 -0.10 -10.91
CA ASN A 181 16.68 -1.11 -10.25
C ASN A 181 15.37 -1.31 -11.04
N TYR A 182 15.49 -1.83 -12.25
CA TYR A 182 14.36 -2.05 -13.17
C TYR A 182 13.33 -3.04 -12.58
N GLU A 183 13.71 -3.91 -11.66
CA GLU A 183 12.74 -4.83 -11.03
C GLU A 183 11.64 -4.08 -10.26
N GLN A 184 12.01 -2.99 -9.59
CA GLN A 184 11.09 -2.19 -8.78
C GLN A 184 10.64 -0.90 -9.48
N THR A 185 11.50 -0.28 -10.30
CA THR A 185 11.24 1.04 -10.91
C THR A 185 10.73 0.97 -12.34
N GLU A 186 10.61 -0.21 -12.96
CA GLU A 186 9.99 -0.37 -14.28
C GLU A 186 8.53 0.07 -14.25
N ALA A 187 8.16 0.92 -15.20
CA ALA A 187 6.79 1.36 -15.41
C ALA A 187 6.28 0.79 -16.72
N ALA A 188 5.25 -0.05 -16.64
CA ALA A 188 4.69 -0.73 -17.80
C ALA A 188 3.18 -0.49 -17.96
N THR A 189 2.71 -0.58 -19.20
CA THR A 189 1.28 -0.47 -19.52
C THR A 189 0.43 -1.49 -18.77
N TYR A 190 0.95 -2.71 -18.62
CA TYR A 190 0.27 -3.80 -17.89
C TYR A 190 0.27 -3.61 -16.37
N ASN A 191 1.08 -2.70 -15.82
CA ASN A 191 0.96 -2.29 -14.41
C ASN A 191 -0.28 -1.39 -14.26
N SER A 192 -0.40 -0.38 -15.12
CA SER A 192 -1.41 0.68 -15.01
C SER A 192 -2.78 0.29 -15.58
N ALA A 193 -2.83 -0.41 -16.71
CA ALA A 193 -4.06 -0.65 -17.46
C ALA A 193 -5.15 -1.37 -16.63
N PRO A 194 -4.86 -2.46 -15.87
CA PRO A 194 -5.88 -3.10 -15.05
C PRO A 194 -6.39 -2.20 -13.91
N LEU A 195 -5.52 -1.33 -13.38
CA LEU A 195 -5.89 -0.46 -12.26
C LEU A 195 -6.91 0.61 -12.67
N LEU A 196 -6.93 1.06 -13.93
CA LEU A 196 -7.89 2.07 -14.40
C LEU A 196 -9.34 1.68 -14.15
N GLY A 197 -9.72 0.44 -14.48
CA GLY A 197 -11.07 -0.08 -14.23
C GLY A 197 -11.40 -0.18 -12.75
N VAL A 198 -10.41 -0.56 -11.93
CA VAL A 198 -10.56 -0.62 -10.46
C VAL A 198 -10.78 0.78 -9.89
N LEU A 199 -9.98 1.77 -10.29
CA LEU A 199 -10.11 3.16 -9.81
C LEU A 199 -11.45 3.75 -10.22
N ALA A 200 -11.88 3.56 -11.47
CA ALA A 200 -13.20 3.99 -11.92
C ALA A 200 -14.32 3.38 -11.06
N ARG A 201 -14.21 2.08 -10.76
CA ARG A 201 -15.18 1.36 -9.94
C ARG A 201 -15.18 1.81 -8.47
N LEU A 202 -14.02 2.14 -7.90
CA LEU A 202 -13.90 2.64 -6.53
C LEU A 202 -14.31 4.11 -6.39
N ALA A 203 -14.21 4.91 -7.46
CA ALA A 203 -14.60 6.32 -7.48
C ALA A 203 -16.10 6.54 -7.78
N GLY A 204 -16.79 5.55 -8.38
CA GLY A 204 -18.19 5.67 -8.75
C GLY A 204 -19.16 5.63 -7.54
N ALA A 205 -20.29 6.34 -7.66
CA ALA A 205 -21.35 6.41 -6.64
C ALA A 205 -22.02 5.07 -6.35
N CYS A 206 -22.05 4.13 -7.32
CA CYS A 206 -22.53 2.76 -7.12
C CYS A 206 -21.47 1.84 -6.48
N GLY A 207 -20.56 2.44 -5.71
CA GLY A 207 -19.27 1.91 -5.28
C GLY A 207 -19.29 0.65 -4.40
N GLY A 208 -20.45 0.14 -3.97
CA GLY A 208 -20.57 -1.03 -3.09
C GLY A 208 -19.82 -0.90 -1.76
N LEU A 209 -19.34 0.31 -1.46
CA LEU A 209 -18.92 0.78 -0.16
C LEU A 209 -19.72 2.06 0.10
N ASP A 210 -21.04 2.01 -0.08
CA ASP A 210 -21.86 2.77 0.86
C ASP A 210 -21.37 2.32 2.22
N GLU A 211 -20.74 3.25 2.94
CA GLU A 211 -20.29 3.03 4.29
C GLU A 211 -21.43 2.35 5.02
N TYR A 212 -21.23 1.08 5.32
CA TYR A 212 -21.91 0.47 6.44
C TYR A 212 -21.37 1.21 7.66
N HIS A 213 -21.91 2.40 7.90
CA HIS A 213 -22.18 2.91 9.23
C HIS A 213 -23.06 1.83 9.86
N GLN A 214 -22.42 0.78 10.34
CA GLN A 214 -22.96 0.02 11.43
C GLN A 214 -23.05 1.04 12.56
N SER A 215 -24.24 1.65 12.71
CA SER A 215 -24.67 2.15 13.99
C SER A 215 -24.42 1.01 14.96
N VAL A 216 -23.37 1.15 15.75
CA VAL A 216 -23.13 0.28 16.89
C VAL A 216 -24.45 0.31 17.66
N PRO A 217 -25.17 -0.80 17.82
CA PRO A 217 -26.34 -0.81 18.66
C PRO A 217 -25.87 -0.33 20.03
N GLU A 218 -26.53 0.71 20.54
CA GLU A 218 -26.34 1.17 21.90
C GLU A 218 -26.80 0.03 22.81
N VAL A 219 -25.88 -0.89 23.12
CA VAL A 219 -26.11 -1.94 24.10
C VAL A 219 -26.17 -1.21 25.43
N ALA A 220 -27.39 -1.07 25.94
CA ALA A 220 -27.69 -0.64 27.28
C ALA A 220 -26.71 -1.32 28.25
N LEU A 221 -25.90 -0.50 28.92
CA LEU A 221 -25.05 -0.89 30.04
C LEU A 221 -25.94 -1.47 31.14
N SER A 222 -26.18 -2.79 31.10
CA SER A 222 -26.60 -3.52 32.27
C SER A 222 -25.34 -3.95 33.03
N ASN A 223 -25.33 -3.57 34.30
CA ASN A 223 -24.24 -3.76 35.24
C ASN A 223 -23.80 -5.23 35.31
N ALA A 224 -22.62 -5.51 34.76
CA ALA A 224 -21.86 -6.71 35.09
C ALA A 224 -20.38 -6.35 35.18
N ASN A 225 -19.89 -6.25 36.42
CA ASN A 225 -18.49 -6.07 36.77
C ASN A 225 -17.64 -7.20 36.20
N HIS A 226 -17.05 -7.01 35.02
CA HIS A 226 -15.84 -7.70 34.62
C HIS A 226 -14.87 -6.71 33.97
N THR A 227 -13.89 -6.32 34.77
CA THR A 227 -12.73 -5.50 34.44
C THR A 227 -11.87 -6.16 33.35
N LEU A 228 -12.02 -5.72 32.10
CA LEU A 228 -11.02 -5.91 31.03
C LEU A 228 -10.43 -4.55 30.65
N ARG A 229 -9.13 -4.40 30.89
CA ARG A 229 -8.33 -3.18 30.61
C ARG A 229 -8.19 -2.92 29.10
N PRO A 230 -8.18 -1.65 28.62
CA PRO A 230 -7.90 -1.30 27.23
C PRO A 230 -6.41 -1.38 26.86
N SER A 231 -6.15 -1.57 25.57
CA SER A 231 -4.85 -1.73 24.90
C SER A 231 -3.91 -0.51 25.01
N HIS A 232 -2.61 -0.81 25.12
CA HIS A 232 -1.52 0.13 25.40
C HIS A 232 -1.31 1.19 24.30
N ARG A 233 -1.73 2.44 24.54
CA ARG A 233 -1.25 3.64 23.83
C ARG A 233 -0.01 4.19 24.54
N HIS A 234 1.14 4.20 23.88
CA HIS A 234 2.34 4.88 24.38
C HIS A 234 2.43 6.28 23.77
N ARG A 235 2.25 7.31 24.60
CA ARG A 235 2.34 8.74 24.22
C ARG A 235 3.66 9.29 24.75
N HIS A 236 4.57 9.64 23.87
CA HIS A 236 5.75 10.44 24.20
C HIS A 236 5.60 11.80 23.52
N ALA A 237 5.50 12.87 24.30
CA ALA A 237 5.29 14.22 23.77
C ALA A 237 6.52 15.09 24.02
N SER A 238 6.87 15.91 23.02
CA SER A 238 7.55 17.19 23.30
C SER A 238 6.48 18.29 23.30
N GLU A 239 6.78 19.45 23.88
CA GLU A 239 5.85 20.59 23.97
C GLU A 239 5.14 20.94 22.64
N HIS A 240 5.78 20.69 21.49
CA HIS A 240 5.31 21.08 20.17
C HIS A 240 4.92 19.92 19.24
N LEU A 241 5.37 18.71 19.54
CA LEU A 241 5.24 17.54 18.66
C LEU A 241 4.59 16.39 19.41
N GLU A 242 3.51 15.88 18.85
CA GLU A 242 2.81 14.70 19.34
C GLU A 242 3.25 13.47 18.55
N ILE A 243 3.64 12.41 19.26
CA ILE A 243 3.95 11.11 18.67
C ILE A 243 2.85 10.11 19.06
N GLU A 244 2.24 9.52 18.06
CA GLU A 244 1.28 8.43 18.20
C GLU A 244 1.84 7.17 17.52
N GLN A 245 1.85 6.05 18.23
CA GLN A 245 2.23 4.74 17.68
C GLN A 245 1.02 3.81 17.71
N ASN A 246 0.65 3.26 16.56
CA ASN A 246 -0.48 2.34 16.43
C ASN A 246 -0.04 1.03 15.77
N VAL A 247 -0.51 -0.10 16.31
CA VAL A 247 -0.38 -1.40 15.64
C VAL A 247 -1.32 -1.40 14.44
N THR A 248 -0.79 -1.54 13.23
CA THR A 248 -1.59 -1.64 12.00
C THR A 248 -1.82 -3.07 11.55
N ARG A 249 -0.95 -4.00 11.96
CA ARG A 249 -1.08 -5.42 11.63
C ARG A 249 -0.32 -6.30 12.61
N THR A 250 -0.84 -7.49 12.87
CA THR A 250 -0.18 -8.52 13.66
C THR A 250 -0.21 -9.85 12.91
N TRP A 251 0.90 -10.58 12.88
CA TRP A 251 0.95 -11.92 12.30
C TRP A 251 1.94 -12.82 13.04
N ALA A 252 1.72 -14.14 12.95
CA ALA A 252 2.64 -15.14 13.46
C ALA A 252 3.55 -15.65 12.35
N SER A 253 4.85 -15.76 12.64
CA SER A 253 5.82 -16.43 11.78
C SER A 253 6.86 -17.15 12.63
N LYS A 254 7.16 -18.43 12.31
CA LYS A 254 8.16 -19.26 13.02
C LYS A 254 8.03 -19.20 14.55
N ARG A 255 6.81 -19.37 15.09
CA ARG A 255 6.47 -19.29 16.53
C ARG A 255 6.72 -17.94 17.21
N ARG A 256 6.91 -16.85 16.46
CA ARG A 256 7.00 -15.47 16.98
C ARG A 256 5.86 -14.63 16.43
N THR A 257 5.32 -13.76 17.26
CA THR A 257 4.32 -12.76 16.86
C THR A 257 5.05 -11.48 16.47
N TYR A 258 4.81 -11.03 15.24
CA TYR A 258 5.31 -9.78 14.70
C TYR A 258 4.19 -8.75 14.66
N ASN A 259 4.52 -7.52 15.02
CA ASN A 259 3.63 -6.38 14.92
C ASN A 259 4.21 -5.37 13.94
N ARG A 260 3.36 -4.84 13.04
CA ARG A 260 3.65 -3.64 12.27
C ARG A 260 3.12 -2.45 13.02
N TYR A 261 4.00 -1.49 13.29
CA TYR A 261 3.68 -0.22 13.92
C TYR A 261 3.70 0.89 12.87
N SER A 262 2.69 1.74 12.91
CA SER A 262 2.66 3.03 12.22
C SER A 262 2.84 4.13 13.26
N VAL A 263 3.87 4.95 13.07
CA VAL A 263 4.18 6.08 13.92
C VAL A 263 3.81 7.35 13.19
N THR A 264 2.97 8.17 13.82
CA THR A 264 2.57 9.48 13.31
C THR A 264 3.14 10.55 14.23
N VAL A 265 3.97 11.44 13.68
CA VAL A 265 4.53 12.61 14.37
C VAL A 265 3.82 13.85 13.86
N THR A 266 3.01 14.48 14.70
CA THR A 266 2.16 15.62 14.33
C THR A 266 2.70 16.91 14.92
N ASN A 267 2.84 17.94 14.08
CA ASN A 267 3.16 19.28 14.54
C ASN A 267 1.93 19.95 15.14
N ARG A 268 1.90 20.07 16.47
CA ARG A 268 0.85 20.74 17.24
C ARG A 268 1.16 22.20 17.55
N SER A 269 2.34 22.69 17.18
CA SER A 269 2.71 24.09 17.35
C SER A 269 2.07 24.99 16.29
N ARG A 270 2.11 26.30 16.53
CA ARG A 270 1.71 27.34 15.58
C ARG A 270 2.81 27.68 14.56
N LYS A 271 4.00 27.10 14.68
CA LYS A 271 5.19 27.41 13.85
C LYS A 271 5.59 26.22 12.99
N THR A 272 6.36 26.46 11.93
CA THR A 272 6.86 25.38 11.08
C THR A 272 8.04 24.70 11.75
N VAL A 273 7.98 23.38 11.86
CA VAL A 273 9.09 22.56 12.36
C VAL A 273 10.05 22.28 11.21
N ARG A 274 11.33 22.61 11.37
CA ARG A 274 12.41 22.29 10.42
C ARG A 274 13.52 21.49 11.11
N GLY A 275 14.21 20.66 10.32
CA GLY A 275 15.36 19.89 10.81
C GLY A 275 14.99 18.91 11.93
N LEU A 276 13.83 18.25 11.80
CA LEU A 276 13.36 17.27 12.78
C LEU A 276 14.34 16.08 12.87
N HIS A 277 14.73 15.73 14.10
CA HIS A 277 15.49 14.54 14.43
C HIS A 277 14.72 13.71 15.44
N LEU A 278 14.75 12.40 15.24
CA LEU A 278 14.05 11.39 16.03
C LEU A 278 15.06 10.41 16.61
N GLY A 279 14.88 10.07 17.88
CA GLY A 279 15.53 8.96 18.55
C GLY A 279 14.62 7.74 18.51
N ILE A 280 15.20 6.58 18.23
CA ILE A 280 14.51 5.29 18.26
C ILE A 280 15.40 4.28 18.98
N SER A 281 14.89 3.65 20.04
CA SER A 281 15.54 2.52 20.74
C SER A 281 14.62 1.31 20.81
N ASP A 282 15.21 0.17 21.16
CA ASP A 282 14.50 -1.12 21.26
C ASP A 282 13.85 -1.53 19.92
N LEU A 283 14.42 -1.02 18.83
CA LEU A 283 14.06 -1.37 17.46
C LEU A 283 14.82 -2.63 17.06
N ASN A 284 14.12 -3.76 17.02
CA ASN A 284 14.70 -5.06 16.68
C ASN A 284 14.40 -5.50 15.25
N GLY A 285 13.69 -4.69 14.48
CA GLY A 285 13.35 -5.01 13.10
C GLY A 285 13.47 -3.83 12.17
N ARG A 286 12.85 -3.96 10.98
CA ARG A 286 13.06 -3.03 9.88
C ARG A 286 12.19 -1.79 10.06
N LEU A 287 12.77 -0.63 9.76
CA LEU A 287 12.15 0.70 9.83
C LEU A 287 12.09 1.28 8.41
N TRP A 288 10.97 1.93 8.11
CA TRP A 288 10.69 2.58 6.83
C TRP A 288 10.19 4.01 7.06
N GLY A 289 10.42 4.89 6.08
CA GLY A 289 9.92 6.27 6.10
C GLY A 289 10.84 7.28 6.80
N LEU A 290 12.03 6.87 7.25
CA LEU A 290 13.06 7.73 7.84
C LEU A 290 14.45 7.37 7.28
N ASP A 291 15.32 8.37 7.18
CA ASP A 291 16.72 8.21 6.82
C ASP A 291 17.58 8.13 8.09
N LYS A 292 18.60 7.25 8.10
CA LYS A 292 19.55 7.14 9.21
C LYS A 292 20.51 8.34 9.17
N ALA A 293 20.67 9.01 10.31
CA ALA A 293 21.58 10.14 10.49
C ALA A 293 22.60 9.85 11.61
N ARG A 294 23.60 10.74 11.77
CA ARG A 294 24.66 10.58 12.79
C ARG A 294 24.11 10.41 14.21
N TYR A 295 23.01 11.09 14.53
CA TYR A 295 22.41 11.11 15.87
C TYR A 295 20.93 10.66 15.87
N GLY A 296 20.65 9.54 15.18
CA GLY A 296 19.33 8.93 15.13
C GLY A 296 18.75 8.90 13.72
N TYR A 297 17.53 9.40 13.57
CA TYR A 297 16.76 9.33 12.33
C TYR A 297 16.20 10.69 11.95
N VAL A 298 16.12 10.96 10.66
CA VAL A 298 15.55 12.19 10.11
C VAL A 298 14.46 11.88 9.08
N PRO A 299 13.51 12.79 8.86
CA PRO A 299 12.58 12.67 7.74
C PRO A 299 13.35 12.57 6.43
N GLN A 300 12.76 11.87 5.47
CA GLN A 300 13.32 11.75 4.13
C GLN A 300 13.48 13.15 3.49
N LYS A 301 14.51 13.30 2.65
CA LYS A 301 14.93 14.61 2.07
C LYS A 301 13.79 15.44 1.43
N TRP A 302 12.74 14.79 0.93
CA TRP A 302 11.59 15.46 0.30
C TRP A 302 10.61 16.10 1.31
N LEU A 303 10.72 15.79 2.60
CA LEU A 303 9.95 16.43 3.67
C LEU A 303 10.87 17.30 4.56
N PRO A 304 11.36 18.44 4.05
CA PRO A 304 12.33 19.29 4.78
C PRO A 304 11.70 20.02 5.97
N ALA A 305 10.37 20.09 6.04
CA ALA A 305 9.64 20.85 7.05
C ALA A 305 8.26 20.25 7.31
N LEU A 306 7.78 20.41 8.55
CA LEU A 306 6.46 20.00 8.99
C LEU A 306 5.65 21.24 9.42
N ARG A 307 4.69 21.66 8.59
CA ARG A 307 3.83 22.84 8.86
C ARG A 307 2.88 22.58 10.05
N PRO A 308 2.33 23.62 10.70
CA PRO A 308 1.31 23.47 11.74
C PRO A 308 0.18 22.53 11.31
N GLY A 309 -0.19 21.59 12.18
CA GLY A 309 -1.23 20.59 11.95
C GLY A 309 -0.88 19.46 10.98
N ARG A 310 0.31 19.47 10.34
CA ARG A 310 0.75 18.38 9.46
C ARG A 310 1.46 17.30 10.24
N SER A 311 1.44 16.09 9.68
CA SER A 311 2.06 14.91 10.28
C SER A 311 3.05 14.25 9.33
N LEU A 312 4.15 13.76 9.90
CA LEU A 312 5.04 12.78 9.30
C LEU A 312 4.57 11.40 9.73
N ARG A 313 4.53 10.43 8.81
CA ARG A 313 4.23 9.04 9.13
C ARG A 313 5.38 8.14 8.69
N PHE A 314 5.76 7.21 9.54
CA PHE A 314 6.77 6.20 9.26
C PHE A 314 6.36 4.88 9.92
N GLY A 315 6.96 3.76 9.51
CA GLY A 315 6.56 2.45 10.00
C GLY A 315 7.74 1.59 10.40
N TYR A 316 7.52 0.63 11.29
CA TYR A 316 8.48 -0.43 11.56
C TYR A 316 7.78 -1.74 11.89
N VAL A 317 8.49 -2.85 11.74
CA VAL A 317 8.01 -4.19 12.07
C VAL A 317 9.00 -4.81 13.02
N GLN A 318 8.51 -5.34 14.14
CA GLN A 318 9.33 -6.08 15.07
C GLN A 318 8.52 -7.11 15.87
N PRO A 319 9.19 -8.14 16.42
CA PRO A 319 8.55 -9.01 17.38
C PRO A 319 8.39 -8.32 18.74
N GLY A 320 7.26 -8.56 19.41
CA GLY A 320 7.04 -8.09 20.78
C GLY A 320 6.52 -6.65 20.89
N PRO A 321 6.90 -5.89 21.95
CA PRO A 321 6.37 -4.55 22.24
C PRO A 321 6.82 -3.49 21.22
N PRO A 322 6.19 -2.30 21.18
CA PRO A 322 6.64 -1.19 20.34
C PRO A 322 8.05 -0.72 20.72
N ALA A 323 8.78 -0.19 19.73
CA ALA A 323 10.01 0.53 19.94
C ALA A 323 9.74 1.86 20.65
N ASN A 324 10.73 2.35 21.39
CA ASN A 324 10.68 3.66 22.01
C ASN A 324 11.01 4.71 20.95
N VAL A 325 10.14 5.71 20.79
CA VAL A 325 10.31 6.79 19.80
C VAL A 325 10.15 8.13 20.51
N TRP A 326 11.13 9.02 20.31
CA TRP A 326 11.11 10.37 20.86
C TRP A 326 11.74 11.39 19.92
N VAL A 327 11.50 12.67 20.19
CA VAL A 327 12.12 13.78 19.45
C VAL A 327 13.47 14.12 20.08
N THR A 328 14.53 14.17 19.28
CA THR A 328 15.87 14.56 19.74
C THR A 328 16.22 16.01 19.40
N GLY A 329 15.59 16.62 18.40
CA GLY A 329 15.79 18.03 18.09
C GLY A 329 14.99 18.53 16.89
N TYR A 330 14.71 19.84 16.87
CA TYR A 330 14.10 20.56 15.76
C TYR A 330 14.27 22.08 15.95
N LYS A 331 13.95 22.86 14.90
CA LYS A 331 13.82 24.32 14.95
C LYS A 331 12.38 24.73 14.64
N LEU A 332 11.84 25.66 15.42
CA LEU A 332 10.57 26.33 15.10
C LEU A 332 10.86 27.61 14.32
N VAL A 333 10.20 27.75 13.17
CA VAL A 333 10.36 28.89 12.26
C VAL A 333 9.01 29.54 12.01
#